data_AF-A0A829YBL1-F1
#
_entry.id   AF-A0A829YBL1-F1
#
_cell.length_a   1.000
_cell.length_b   1.000
_cell.length_c   1.000
_cell.angle_alpha   90.00
_cell.angle_beta   90.00
_cell.angle_gamma   90.00
#
_symmetry.space_group_name_H-M   'P 1'
#
loop_
_entity.id
_entity.type
_entity.pdbx_description
1 polymer ?
#
loop_
_entity_poly.entity_id
_entity_poly.type
_entity_poly.pdbx_seq_one_letter_code
_entity_poly.pdbx_strand_id
1 'polypeptide(L)'
;MLDETGVVVCWYGSPNGRDYASEEVVDRHLSQFYVSEEVGKRQPYRDLRAAVIDGRITRRAWRRRRDGSAFLGSFDIEPVVLRDGRVQGFSYVASAPT
;
A
#
# COMPACT_ATOMS: atom_id res chain seq x y z
N MET A 1 -7.61 -2.15 -0.63
CA MET A 1 -7.84 -2.93 0.58
C MET A 1 -6.86 -4.10 0.57
N LEU A 2 -6.21 -4.34 1.70
CA LEU A 2 -5.22 -5.40 1.89
C LEU A 2 -5.74 -6.41 2.93
N ASP A 3 -5.33 -7.67 2.82
CA ASP A 3 -5.46 -8.65 3.90
C ASP A 3 -4.45 -8.39 5.04
N GLU A 4 -4.46 -9.23 6.08
CA GLU A 4 -3.57 -9.09 7.24
C GLU A 4 -2.07 -9.26 6.89
N THR A 5 -1.75 -9.85 5.74
CA THR A 5 -0.38 -10.05 5.27
C THR A 5 0.10 -8.96 4.32
N GLY A 6 -0.81 -8.08 3.87
CA GLY A 6 -0.51 -7.01 2.92
C GLY A 6 -0.78 -7.36 1.45
N VAL A 7 -1.49 -8.45 1.16
CA VAL A 7 -1.94 -8.81 -0.19
C VAL A 7 -3.18 -8.03 -0.55
N VAL A 8 -3.24 -7.49 -1.77
CA VAL A 8 -4.38 -6.72 -2.24
C VAL A 8 -5.57 -7.64 -2.51
N VAL A 9 -6.63 -7.50 -1.70
CA VAL A 9 -7.90 -8.25 -1.86
C VAL A 9 -8.96 -7.45 -2.62
N CYS A 10 -8.83 -6.12 -2.65
CA CYS A 10 -9.73 -5.26 -3.41
C CYS A 10 -9.03 -3.97 -3.82
N TRP A 11 -9.25 -3.55 -5.07
CA TRP A 11 -8.61 -2.39 -5.67
C TRP A 11 -9.65 -1.41 -6.23
N TYR A 12 -9.58 -0.17 -5.76
CA TYR A 12 -10.38 0.93 -6.27
C TYR A 12 -9.42 1.90 -6.95
N GLY A 13 -9.14 1.65 -8.23
CA GLY A 13 -8.27 2.52 -9.03
C GLY A 13 -8.82 3.95 -9.12
N SER A 14 -7.99 4.89 -9.55
CA SER A 14 -8.41 6.28 -9.82
C SER A 14 -8.65 6.49 -11.33
N PRO A 15 -9.66 7.28 -11.74
CA PRO A 15 -9.86 7.65 -13.16
C PRO A 15 -8.63 8.35 -13.78
N ASN A 16 -7.85 9.05 -12.95
CA ASN A 16 -6.61 9.73 -13.33
C ASN A 16 -5.36 8.88 -13.03
N GLY A 17 -5.50 7.84 -12.20
CA GLY A 17 -4.44 6.89 -11.84
C GLY A 17 -4.46 5.65 -12.72
N ARG A 18 -4.32 5.85 -14.04
CA ARG A 18 -4.32 4.80 -15.08
C ARG A 18 -3.12 3.86 -15.03
N ASP A 19 -2.30 3.93 -13.99
CA ASP A 19 -1.03 3.23 -13.95
C ASP A 19 -1.20 1.73 -13.68
N TYR A 20 -2.33 1.24 -13.13
CA TYR A 20 -2.52 -0.19 -12.90
C TYR A 20 -3.97 -0.64 -13.09
N ALA A 21 -4.17 -1.72 -13.85
CA ALA A 21 -5.46 -2.42 -13.91
C ALA A 21 -5.66 -3.31 -12.67
N SER A 22 -6.92 -3.57 -12.29
CA SER A 22 -7.25 -4.36 -11.09
C SER A 22 -6.61 -5.74 -11.12
N GLU A 23 -6.60 -6.39 -12.28
CA GLU A 23 -6.01 -7.72 -12.50
C GLU A 23 -4.49 -7.74 -12.31
N GLU A 24 -3.84 -6.58 -12.40
CA GLU A 24 -2.39 -6.44 -12.21
C GLU A 24 -2.01 -6.23 -10.75
N VAL A 25 -2.99 -5.95 -9.90
CA VAL A 25 -2.78 -5.51 -8.53
C VAL A 25 -3.33 -6.50 -7.51
N VAL A 26 -4.52 -7.04 -7.77
CA VAL A 26 -5.17 -8.04 -6.92
C VAL A 26 -4.30 -9.31 -6.84
N ASP A 27 -4.36 -10.01 -5.71
CA ASP A 27 -3.55 -11.19 -5.38
C ASP A 27 -2.03 -10.95 -5.34
N ARG A 28 -1.61 -9.68 -5.31
CA ARG A 28 -0.21 -9.29 -5.15
C ARG A 28 0.00 -8.50 -3.86
N HIS A 29 1.16 -8.70 -3.26
CA HIS A 29 1.56 -7.98 -2.06
C HIS A 29 1.84 -6.50 -2.36
N LEU A 30 1.49 -5.60 -1.42
CA LEU A 30 1.66 -4.14 -1.56
C LEU A 30 3.10 -3.69 -1.86
N SER A 31 4.09 -4.55 -1.60
CA SER A 31 5.50 -4.30 -1.93
C SER A 31 5.73 -3.98 -3.40
N GLN A 32 4.81 -4.37 -4.31
CA GLN A 32 4.89 -4.00 -5.73
C GLN A 32 4.89 -2.48 -5.99
N PHE A 33 4.37 -1.69 -5.05
CA PHE A 33 4.33 -0.23 -5.11
C PHE A 33 5.60 0.45 -4.54
N TYR A 34 6.49 -0.32 -3.92
CA TYR A 34 7.73 0.17 -3.33
C TYR A 34 8.89 0.01 -4.33
N VAL A 35 9.87 0.90 -4.24
CA VAL A 35 11.14 0.74 -4.96
C VAL A 35 11.94 -0.43 -4.38
N SER A 36 12.76 -1.08 -5.21
CA SER A 36 13.46 -2.33 -4.84
C SER A 36 14.33 -2.20 -3.59
N GLU A 37 14.96 -1.04 -3.38
CA GLU A 37 15.76 -0.76 -2.18
C GLU A 37 14.93 -0.85 -0.89
N GLU A 38 13.73 -0.29 -0.90
CA GLU A 38 12.82 -0.29 0.25
C GLU A 38 12.25 -1.67 0.52
N VAL A 39 12.01 -2.46 -0.55
CA VAL A 39 11.64 -3.88 -0.42
C VAL A 39 12.79 -4.66 0.24
N GLY A 40 14.04 -4.43 -0.18
CA GLY A 40 15.23 -5.04 0.43
C GLY A 40 15.39 -4.72 1.91
N LYS A 41 14.96 -3.53 2.34
CA LYS A 41 14.95 -3.09 3.75
C LYS A 41 13.72 -3.57 4.54
N ARG A 42 12.85 -4.39 3.94
CA ARG A 42 11.55 -4.83 4.51
C ARG A 42 10.63 -3.68 4.91
N GLN A 43 10.74 -2.55 4.23
CA GLN A 43 9.96 -1.38 4.56
C GLN A 43 8.43 -1.57 4.46
N PRO A 44 7.88 -2.30 3.48
CA PRO A 44 6.44 -2.57 3.43
C PRO A 44 5.91 -3.20 4.72
N TYR A 45 6.64 -4.17 5.28
CA TYR A 45 6.26 -4.82 6.54
C TYR A 45 6.37 -3.88 7.74
N ARG A 46 7.38 -3.01 7.75
CA ARG A 46 7.55 -2.00 8.80
C ARG A 46 6.40 -1.00 8.79
N ASP A 47 5.98 -0.58 7.60
CA ASP A 47 4.86 0.34 7.40
C ASP A 47 3.54 -0.30 7.88
N LEU A 48 3.26 -1.55 7.54
CA LEU A 48 2.09 -2.28 8.06
C LEU A 48 2.13 -2.39 9.59
N ARG A 49 3.28 -2.76 10.16
CA ARG A 49 3.44 -2.87 11.62
C ARG A 49 3.26 -1.53 12.32
N ALA A 50 3.79 -0.45 11.75
CA ALA A 50 3.59 0.89 12.28
C ALA A 50 2.11 1.30 12.25
N ALA A 51 1.38 1.00 11.16
CA ALA A 51 -0.05 1.25 11.09
C ALA A 51 -0.85 0.54 12.20
N VAL A 52 -0.45 -0.68 12.58
CA VAL A 52 -1.08 -1.41 13.71
C VAL A 52 -0.81 -0.73 15.05
N ILE A 53 0.40 -0.19 15.26
CA ILE A 53 0.80 0.42 16.54
C ILE A 53 0.22 1.83 16.67
N ASP A 54 0.32 2.63 15.61
CA ASP A 54 -0.01 4.05 15.62
C ASP A 54 -1.46 4.32 15.18
N GLY A 55 -2.18 3.30 14.72
CA GLY A 55 -3.55 3.39 14.22
C GLY A 55 -3.67 3.96 12.80
N ARG A 56 -2.65 4.69 12.33
CA ARG A 56 -2.49 5.16 10.96
C ARG A 56 -1.04 5.53 10.72
N ILE A 57 -0.58 5.34 9.48
CA ILE A 57 0.62 6.03 9.00
C ILE A 57 0.32 6.82 7.74
N THR A 58 1.02 7.94 7.59
CA THR A 58 1.07 8.73 6.36
C THR A 58 2.53 8.87 5.95
N ARG A 59 2.85 8.62 4.68
CA ARG A 59 4.23 8.68 4.21
C ARG A 59 4.32 9.27 2.82
N ARG A 60 5.34 10.12 2.62
CA ARG A 60 5.79 10.57 1.30
C ARG A 60 7.09 9.86 0.96
N ALA A 61 7.13 9.13 -0.15
CA ALA A 61 8.28 8.33 -0.54
C ALA A 61 8.33 8.07 -2.04
N TRP A 62 9.50 7.64 -2.52
CA TRP A 62 9.63 7.11 -3.88
C TRP A 62 8.76 5.87 -4.04
N ARG A 63 7.88 5.91 -5.05
CA ARG A 63 6.96 4.84 -5.45
C ARG A 63 7.29 4.39 -6.85
N ARG A 64 6.95 3.15 -7.16
CA ARG A 64 7.18 2.56 -8.47
C ARG A 64 5.90 2.65 -9.33
N ARG A 65 6.01 3.25 -10.51
CA ARG A 65 4.98 3.18 -11.56
C ARG A 65 5.01 1.81 -12.24
N ARG A 66 3.99 1.53 -13.05
CA ARG A 66 3.90 0.28 -13.83
C ARG A 66 5.04 0.11 -14.82
N ASP A 67 5.50 1.19 -15.45
CA ASP A 67 6.64 1.18 -16.36
C ASP A 67 8.00 0.99 -15.66
N GLY A 68 8.01 0.88 -14.33
CA GLY A 68 9.21 0.73 -13.51
C GLY A 68 9.87 2.05 -13.12
N SER A 69 9.41 3.19 -13.65
CA SER A 69 9.90 4.51 -13.24
C SER A 69 9.51 4.84 -11.80
N ALA A 70 10.33 5.67 -11.15
CA ALA A 70 10.07 6.12 -9.79
C ALA A 70 9.41 7.50 -9.79
N PHE A 71 8.47 7.73 -8.88
CA PHE A 71 7.89 9.04 -8.64
C PHE A 71 7.76 9.30 -7.14
N LEU A 72 7.81 10.56 -6.72
CA LEU A 72 7.58 10.93 -5.34
C LEU A 72 6.08 11.01 -5.09
N GLY A 73 5.52 10.00 -4.42
CA GLY A 73 4.10 9.92 -4.09
C GLY A 73 3.87 9.94 -2.57
N SER A 74 2.61 10.08 -2.18
CA SER A 74 2.18 9.92 -0.79
C SER A 74 1.24 8.74 -0.65
N PHE A 75 1.23 8.10 0.51
CA PHE A 75 0.26 7.08 0.85
C PHE A 75 -0.09 7.07 2.32
N ASP A 76 -1.28 6.55 2.61
CA ASP A 76 -1.82 6.31 3.93
C ASP A 76 -2.11 4.82 4.11
N ILE A 77 -1.82 4.29 5.31
CA ILE A 77 -2.20 2.93 5.72
C ILE A 77 -2.93 3.01 7.05
N GLU A 78 -4.12 2.42 7.13
CA GLU A 78 -4.88 2.29 8.38
C GLU A 78 -5.29 0.82 8.56
N PRO A 79 -5.15 0.23 9.76
CA PRO A 79 -5.60 -1.12 10.03
C PRO A 79 -7.13 -1.18 10.06
N VAL A 80 -7.69 -2.21 9.44
CA VAL A 80 -9.09 -2.59 9.58
C VAL A 80 -9.18 -3.58 10.73
N VAL A 81 -9.83 -3.19 11.81
CA VAL A 81 -9.87 -3.97 13.06
C VAL A 81 -11.28 -4.49 13.30
N LEU A 82 -11.37 -5.77 13.66
CA LEU A 82 -12.62 -6.42 14.06
C LEU A 82 -13.05 -5.97 15.46
N ARG A 83 -14.30 -6.26 15.83
CA ARG A 83 -14.84 -5.94 17.17
C ARG A 83 -14.07 -6.59 18.31
N ASP A 84 -13.39 -7.71 18.06
CA ASP A 84 -12.56 -8.42 19.05
C ASP A 84 -11.12 -7.90 19.14
N GLY A 85 -10.78 -6.83 18.41
CA GLY A 85 -9.46 -6.20 18.42
C GLY A 85 -8.45 -6.84 17.45
N ARG A 86 -8.83 -7.86 16.69
CA ARG A 86 -7.94 -8.47 15.69
C ARG A 86 -7.88 -7.62 14.42
N VAL A 87 -6.70 -7.51 13.82
CA VAL A 87 -6.52 -6.89 12.51
C VAL A 87 -7.04 -7.85 11.44
N GLN A 88 -8.04 -7.41 10.68
CA GLN A 88 -8.58 -8.12 9.50
C GLN A 88 -7.77 -7.80 8.23
N GLY A 89 -7.12 -6.64 8.18
CA GLY A 89 -6.42 -6.16 7.01
C GLY A 89 -6.13 -4.68 7.09
N PHE A 90 -5.96 -4.03 5.95
CA PHE A 90 -5.59 -2.61 5.89
C PHE A 90 -6.31 -1.84 4.78
N SER A 91 -6.67 -0.59 5.06
CA SER A 91 -6.88 0.40 4.02
C SER A 91 -5.50 0.87 3.51
N TYR A 92 -5.39 1.05 2.20
CA TYR A 92 -4.19 1.57 1.56
C TYR A 92 -4.63 2.58 0.50
N VAL A 93 -4.31 3.84 0.72
CA VAL A 93 -4.70 4.95 -0.18
C VAL A 93 -3.43 5.64 -0.64
N ALA A 94 -3.24 5.79 -1.95
CA ALA A 94 -2.06 6.44 -2.52
C ALA A 94 -2.47 7.60 -3.44
N SER A 95 -1.67 8.67 -3.40
CA SER A 95 -1.80 9.82 -4.28
C SER A 95 -0.50 10.07 -5.05
N ALA A 96 -0.65 10.29 -6.35
CA ALA A 96 0.41 10.83 -7.18
C ALA A 96 0.44 12.37 -7.04
N PRO A 97 1.61 13.00 -7.21
CA PRO A 97 1.66 14.45 -7.33
C PRO A 97 0.82 14.89 -8.52
N THR A 98 0.08 16.00 -8.32
CA THR A 98 -0.74 16.65 -9.34
C THR A 98 0.10 17.15 -10.51
#